data_AF-A0AAV0VWL3-F1
#
_entry.id   AF-A0AAV0VWL3-F1
#
_cell.length_a   1.000
_cell.length_b   1.000
_cell.length_c   1.000
_cell.angle_alpha   90.00
_cell.angle_beta   90.00
_cell.angle_gamma   90.00
#
_symmetry.space_group_name_H-M   'P 1'
#
loop_
_entity.id
_entity.type
_entity.pdbx_description
1 polymer ?
#
loop_
_entity_poly.entity_id
_entity_poly.type
_entity_poly.pdbx_seq_one_letter_code
_entity_poly.pdbx_strand_id
1 'polypeptide(L)'
;MEMFTCVKCEESLILTSQYLQDKNHLLLLHKTYGDSKIIEGLKNPSKLMICITKTCLDIFNKHFNEIKHEKKIVSQLMDKTKTHFKNNILTTAQSCYEHYIYMMELLYTVKIFKECKWTNSDLHNKAVQHVAKLRILQHN
;
A
#
# COMPACT_ATOMS: atom_id res chain seq x y z
N MET A 1 8.62 11.81 -17.24
CA MET A 1 7.79 10.64 -17.58
C MET A 1 8.61 9.34 -17.68
N GLU A 2 9.95 9.39 -17.53
CA GLU A 2 10.85 8.22 -17.59
C GLU A 2 10.96 7.41 -16.27
N MET A 3 10.27 7.81 -15.20
CA MET A 3 10.41 7.17 -13.87
C MET A 3 9.77 5.77 -13.78
N PHE A 4 9.00 5.34 -14.77
CA PHE A 4 8.23 4.08 -14.72
C PHE A 4 8.77 2.99 -15.67
N THR A 5 9.86 3.24 -16.38
CA THR A 5 10.43 2.32 -17.39
C THR A 5 11.75 1.68 -16.94
N CYS A 6 11.91 1.46 -15.64
CA CYS A 6 13.12 0.83 -15.11
C CYS A 6 13.08 -0.69 -15.35
N VAL A 7 13.76 -1.15 -16.40
CA VAL A 7 13.86 -2.58 -16.79
C VAL A 7 14.31 -3.46 -15.61
N LYS A 8 15.27 -2.99 -14.81
CA LYS A 8 15.73 -3.71 -13.61
C LYS A 8 14.63 -3.88 -12.57
N CYS A 9 13.78 -2.87 -12.38
CA CYS A 9 12.64 -2.98 -11.46
C CYS A 9 11.57 -3.90 -12.03
N GLU A 10 11.32 -3.85 -13.34
CA GLU A 10 10.37 -4.76 -13.99
C GLU A 10 10.78 -6.23 -13.80
N GLU A 11 12.05 -6.57 -14.05
CA GLU A 11 12.57 -7.93 -13.86
C GLU A 11 12.62 -8.36 -12.38
N SER A 12 12.97 -7.44 -11.47
CA SER A 12 13.18 -7.78 -10.05
C SER A 12 11.92 -7.71 -9.20
N LEU A 13 10.88 -6.98 -9.61
CA LEU A 13 9.64 -6.78 -8.85
C LEU A 13 8.44 -7.53 -9.43
N ILE A 14 8.49 -7.94 -10.70
CA ILE A 14 7.37 -8.56 -11.41
C ILE A 14 7.79 -9.92 -11.96
N LEU A 15 6.95 -10.94 -11.78
CA LEU A 15 7.07 -12.20 -12.51
C LEU A 15 6.37 -12.06 -13.86
N THR A 16 7.13 -11.66 -14.88
CA THR A 16 6.61 -11.32 -16.23
C THR A 16 5.85 -12.47 -16.91
N SER A 17 6.08 -13.72 -16.51
CA SER A 17 5.43 -14.92 -17.07
C SER A 17 4.26 -15.46 -16.25
N GLN A 18 3.89 -14.84 -15.13
CA GLN A 18 2.84 -15.35 -14.24
C GLN A 18 1.80 -14.27 -13.90
N TYR A 19 0.54 -14.61 -14.13
CA TYR A 19 -0.59 -13.76 -13.74
C TYR A 19 -1.01 -14.01 -12.29
N LEU A 20 -1.63 -13.00 -11.70
CA LEU A 20 -2.18 -13.02 -10.37
C LEU A 20 -3.31 -14.04 -10.26
N GLN A 21 -3.07 -15.12 -9.53
CA GLN A 21 -4.07 -16.15 -9.24
C GLN A 21 -4.60 -16.04 -7.80
N ASP A 22 -3.85 -15.39 -6.90
CA ASP A 22 -4.25 -15.22 -5.51
C ASP A 22 -4.95 -13.88 -5.30
N LYS A 23 -6.21 -13.94 -4.86
CA LYS A 23 -7.03 -12.77 -4.49
C LYS A 23 -6.42 -11.90 -3.39
N ASN A 24 -5.52 -12.45 -2.57
CA ASN A 24 -4.87 -11.74 -1.49
C ASN A 24 -3.64 -10.93 -1.97
N HIS A 25 -3.15 -11.17 -3.19
CA HIS A 25 -2.00 -10.46 -3.77
C HIS A 25 -2.45 -9.23 -4.57
N LEU A 26 -3.30 -8.38 -4.00
CA LEU A 26 -3.76 -7.18 -4.72
C LEU A 26 -2.66 -6.11 -4.78
N LEU A 27 -2.00 -5.99 -5.93
CA LEU A 27 -1.15 -4.84 -6.27
C LEU A 27 -1.45 -4.37 -7.69
N LEU A 28 -1.85 -3.11 -7.81
CA LEU A 28 -2.08 -2.39 -9.06
C LEU A 28 -0.73 -2.09 -9.73
N LEU A 29 -0.21 -3.05 -10.49
CA LEU A 29 0.89 -2.82 -11.43
C LEU A 29 0.26 -2.75 -12.82
N HIS A 30 0.35 -1.58 -13.45
CA HIS A 30 -0.32 -1.11 -14.67
C HIS A 30 -1.80 -0.71 -14.56
N LYS A 31 -2.03 0.58 -14.29
CA LYS A 31 -3.15 1.32 -14.90
C LYS A 31 -2.60 2.49 -15.72
N THR A 32 -1.97 2.16 -16.84
CA THR A 32 -1.85 3.12 -17.95
C THR A 32 -3.10 2.93 -18.80
N TYR A 33 -4.07 3.84 -18.72
CA TYR A 33 -5.23 3.90 -19.61
C TYR A 33 -4.79 4.37 -21.01
N GLY A 34 -3.89 3.62 -21.63
CA GLY A 34 -3.55 3.75 -23.04
C GLY A 34 -4.37 2.74 -23.82
N ASP A 35 -5.17 3.21 -24.77
CA ASP A 35 -5.98 2.35 -25.62
C ASP A 35 -5.13 1.28 -26.30
N SER A 36 -5.71 0.07 -26.40
CA SER A 36 -5.34 -1.02 -27.30
C SER A 36 -4.01 -1.76 -27.03
N LYS A 37 -4.09 -2.80 -26.20
CA LYS A 37 -3.64 -4.18 -26.52
C LYS A 37 -4.25 -5.14 -25.49
N ILE A 38 -4.34 -6.42 -25.88
CA ILE A 38 -4.96 -7.53 -25.14
C ILE A 38 -4.70 -7.36 -23.64
N ILE A 39 -5.77 -7.40 -22.84
CA ILE A 39 -5.72 -7.24 -21.39
C ILE A 39 -4.88 -8.40 -20.82
N GLU A 40 -3.58 -8.17 -20.71
CA GLU A 40 -2.71 -8.97 -19.84
C GLU A 40 -3.25 -8.78 -18.42
N GLY A 41 -3.62 -9.88 -17.76
CA GLY A 41 -4.09 -9.83 -16.38
C GLY A 41 -3.06 -9.20 -15.44
N LEU A 42 -3.45 -8.94 -14.18
CA LEU A 42 -2.51 -8.45 -13.17
C LEU A 42 -1.31 -9.40 -13.10
N LYS A 43 -0.08 -8.87 -13.12
CA LYS A 43 1.14 -9.69 -13.02
C LYS A 43 1.43 -10.05 -11.58
N ASN A 44 2.01 -11.23 -11.35
CA ASN A 44 2.41 -11.66 -10.00
C ASN A 44 3.58 -10.81 -9.49
N PRO A 45 3.55 -10.37 -8.21
CA PRO A 45 4.70 -9.73 -7.60
C PRO A 45 5.83 -10.74 -7.41
N SER A 46 7.07 -10.29 -7.56
CA SER A 46 8.25 -11.09 -7.22
C SER A 46 8.36 -11.32 -5.71
N LYS A 47 9.22 -12.26 -5.32
CA LYS A 47 9.56 -12.49 -3.90
C LYS A 47 10.09 -11.22 -3.22
N LEU A 48 10.84 -10.38 -3.94
CA LEU A 48 11.35 -9.12 -3.42
C LEU A 48 10.21 -8.14 -3.14
N MET A 49 9.28 -7.97 -4.07
CA MET A 49 8.13 -7.08 -3.90
C MET A 49 7.22 -7.54 -2.75
N ILE A 50 7.00 -8.85 -2.63
CA ILE A 50 6.29 -9.44 -1.49
C ILE A 50 7.01 -9.15 -0.18
N CYS A 51 8.34 -9.32 -0.13
CA CYS A 51 9.15 -9.05 1.05
C CYS A 51 9.06 -7.57 1.50
N ILE A 52 9.21 -6.64 0.54
CA ILE A 52 9.07 -5.20 0.78
C ILE A 52 7.67 -4.89 1.34
N THR A 53 6.63 -5.37 0.65
CA THR A 53 5.23 -5.10 1.04
C THR A 53 4.91 -5.64 2.43
N LYS A 54 5.31 -6.89 2.73
CA LYS A 54 5.10 -7.50 4.05
C LYS A 54 5.82 -6.71 5.15
N THR A 55 7.08 -6.36 4.93
CA THR A 55 7.86 -5.58 5.89
C THR A 55 7.19 -4.25 6.19
N CYS A 56 6.74 -3.52 5.15
CA CYS A 56 6.02 -2.27 5.33
C CYS A 56 4.71 -2.46 6.11
N LEU A 57 3.95 -3.51 5.81
CA LEU A 57 2.69 -3.81 6.51
C LEU A 57 2.92 -4.17 7.98
N ASP A 58 3.96 -4.95 8.28
CA ASP A 58 4.29 -5.33 9.67
C ASP A 58 4.68 -4.10 10.49
N ILE A 59 5.50 -3.20 9.93
CA ILE A 59 5.86 -1.92 10.56
C ILE A 59 4.64 -1.04 10.75
N PHE A 60 3.78 -0.95 9.73
CA PHE A 60 2.53 -0.20 9.82
C PHE A 60 1.66 -0.72 10.96
N ASN A 61 1.37 -2.02 10.98
CA ASN A 61 0.48 -2.62 11.98
C ASN A 61 1.03 -2.47 13.40
N LYS A 62 2.36 -2.52 13.55
CA LYS A 62 3.02 -2.35 14.84
C LYS A 62 2.96 -0.92 15.37
N HIS A 63 3.13 0.09 14.51
CA HIS A 63 3.40 1.46 14.97
C HIS A 63 2.31 2.46 14.65
N PHE A 64 1.46 2.22 13.66
CA PHE A 64 0.52 3.23 13.16
C PHE A 64 -0.42 3.75 14.24
N ASN A 65 -0.95 2.87 15.11
CA ASN A 65 -1.87 3.27 16.17
C ASN A 65 -1.26 4.26 17.17
N GLU A 66 0.04 4.19 17.39
CA GLU A 66 0.78 5.09 18.28
C GLU A 66 0.96 6.46 17.65
N ILE A 67 1.27 6.51 16.35
CA ILE A 67 1.66 7.73 15.64
C ILE A 67 0.53 8.36 14.79
N LYS A 68 -0.66 7.77 14.74
CA LYS A 68 -1.75 8.17 13.82
C LYS A 68 -2.24 9.62 13.98
N HIS A 69 -1.94 10.25 15.11
CA HIS A 69 -2.31 11.64 15.41
C HIS A 69 -1.14 12.62 15.24
N GLU A 70 0.04 12.13 14.85
CA GLU A 70 1.24 12.93 14.71
C GLU A 70 1.40 13.54 13.31
N LYS A 71 2.33 14.48 13.19
CA LYS A 71 2.74 15.03 11.89
C LYS A 71 3.75 14.11 11.22
N LYS A 72 3.79 14.18 9.87
CA LYS A 72 4.79 13.48 9.04
C LYS A 72 4.80 11.94 9.22
N ILE A 73 3.62 11.33 9.41
CA ILE A 73 3.44 9.89 9.66
C ILE A 73 4.20 9.02 8.64
N VAL A 74 4.13 9.35 7.35
CA VAL A 74 4.84 8.61 6.29
C VAL A 74 6.36 8.63 6.53
N SER A 75 6.93 9.80 6.84
CA SER A 75 8.37 9.91 7.15
C SER A 75 8.76 9.04 8.34
N GLN A 76 7.95 9.06 9.40
CA GLN A 76 8.22 8.25 10.59
C GLN A 76 8.19 6.74 10.31
N LEU A 77 7.22 6.28 9.51
CA LEU A 77 7.15 4.89 9.07
C LEU A 77 8.32 4.52 8.17
N MET A 78 8.72 5.41 7.27
CA MET A 78 9.89 5.23 6.42
C MET A 78 11.19 5.12 7.22
N ASP A 79 11.38 5.93 8.27
CA ASP A 79 12.58 5.87 9.11
C ASP A 79 12.70 4.53 9.86
N LYS A 80 11.57 4.02 10.38
CA LYS A 80 11.51 2.68 10.99
C LYS A 80 11.82 1.58 9.97
N THR A 81 11.32 1.74 8.75
CA THR A 81 11.53 0.80 7.63
C THR A 81 12.98 0.77 7.16
N LYS A 82 13.58 1.94 6.97
CA LYS A 82 15.00 2.08 6.63
C LYS A 82 15.89 1.49 7.70
N THR A 83 15.55 1.66 8.98
CA THR A 83 16.28 1.04 10.10
C THR A 83 16.19 -0.49 10.05
N HIS A 84 15.00 -1.04 9.77
CA HIS A 84 14.82 -2.48 9.60
C HIS A 84 15.63 -3.05 8.42
N PHE A 85 15.64 -2.36 7.28
CA PHE A 85 16.34 -2.79 6.06
C PHE A 85 17.86 -2.54 6.09
N LYS A 86 18.35 -1.54 6.83
CA LYS A 86 19.79 -1.40 7.12
C LYS A 86 20.32 -2.63 7.86
N ASN A 87 19.48 -3.25 8.69
CA ASN A 87 19.82 -4.47 9.40
C ASN A 87 19.54 -5.74 8.57
N ASN A 88 18.83 -5.66 7.44
CA ASN A 88 18.44 -6.80 6.61
C ASN A 88 18.23 -6.43 5.12
N ILE A 89 19.02 -7.06 4.23
CA ILE A 89 18.72 -7.39 2.82
C ILE A 89 18.85 -6.28 1.74
N LEU A 90 18.70 -4.98 2.02
CA LEU A 90 18.61 -3.96 0.95
C LEU A 90 19.94 -3.37 0.46
N THR A 91 21.05 -4.08 0.62
CA THR A 91 22.40 -3.63 0.20
C THR A 91 22.75 -3.91 -1.27
N THR A 92 21.96 -4.71 -1.99
CA THR A 92 22.39 -5.30 -3.28
C THR A 92 21.81 -4.67 -4.56
N ALA A 93 21.02 -3.60 -4.47
CA ALA A 93 20.46 -2.94 -5.67
C ALA A 93 20.56 -1.41 -5.59
N GLN A 94 21.79 -0.90 -5.50
CA GLN A 94 22.08 0.53 -5.41
C GLN A 94 21.48 1.35 -6.56
N SER A 95 21.33 0.75 -7.75
CA SER A 95 20.77 1.44 -8.94
C SER A 95 19.25 1.62 -8.93
N CYS A 96 18.51 0.98 -8.02
CA CYS A 96 17.04 1.07 -7.95
C CYS A 96 16.51 1.44 -6.56
N TYR A 97 17.42 1.75 -5.63
CA TYR A 97 17.07 2.06 -4.25
C TYR A 97 16.04 3.17 -4.14
N GLU A 98 16.21 4.27 -4.88
CA GLU A 98 15.26 5.40 -4.89
C GLU A 98 13.86 4.99 -5.39
N HIS A 99 13.76 4.04 -6.33
CA HIS A 99 12.47 3.52 -6.76
C HIS A 99 11.79 2.71 -5.66
N TYR A 100 12.57 1.94 -4.89
CA TYR A 100 12.05 1.20 -3.75
C TYR A 100 11.57 2.14 -2.65
N ILE A 101 12.32 3.22 -2.37
CA ILE A 101 11.89 4.29 -1.45
C ILE A 101 10.54 4.86 -1.90
N TYR A 102 10.43 5.27 -3.17
CA TYR A 102 9.20 5.82 -3.73
C TYR A 102 8.01 4.86 -3.59
N MET A 103 8.19 3.57 -3.91
CA MET A 103 7.13 2.58 -3.76
C MET A 103 6.70 2.38 -2.31
N MET A 104 7.66 2.35 -1.37
CA MET A 104 7.35 2.22 0.06
C MET A 104 6.55 3.44 0.57
N GLU A 105 6.92 4.65 0.15
CA GLU A 105 6.18 5.87 0.47
C GLU A 105 4.75 5.84 -0.07
N LEU A 106 4.59 5.36 -1.32
CA LEU A 106 3.27 5.20 -1.93
C LEU A 106 2.43 4.16 -1.19
N LEU A 107 3.01 3.01 -0.83
CA LEU A 107 2.36 1.96 -0.04
C LEU A 107 1.85 2.52 1.30
N TYR A 108 2.69 3.24 2.05
CA TYR A 108 2.28 3.85 3.31
C TYR A 108 1.19 4.88 3.11
N THR A 109 1.33 5.76 2.13
CA THR A 109 0.34 6.79 1.83
C THR A 109 -1.02 6.17 1.55
N VAL A 110 -1.08 5.19 0.63
CA VAL A 110 -2.32 4.49 0.28
C VAL A 110 -2.91 3.75 1.47
N LYS A 111 -2.08 3.09 2.28
CA LYS A 111 -2.53 2.35 3.46
C LYS A 111 -3.12 3.29 4.53
N ILE A 112 -2.48 4.43 4.80
CA ILE A 112 -2.99 5.47 5.71
C ILE A 112 -4.34 5.98 5.21
N PHE A 113 -4.44 6.36 3.93
CA PHE A 113 -5.70 6.81 3.35
C PHE A 113 -6.82 5.78 3.51
N LYS A 114 -6.51 4.49 3.29
CA LYS A 114 -7.45 3.38 3.44
C LYS A 114 -7.92 3.21 4.89
N GLU A 115 -7.02 3.25 5.86
CA GLU A 115 -7.37 3.18 7.28
C GLU A 115 -8.22 4.37 7.73
N CYS A 116 -7.88 5.59 7.31
CA CYS A 116 -8.69 6.78 7.59
C CYS A 116 -10.09 6.65 6.99
N LYS A 117 -10.19 6.17 5.74
CA LYS A 117 -11.48 5.96 5.07
C LYS A 117 -12.34 4.94 5.81
N TRP A 118 -11.76 3.83 6.25
CA TRP A 118 -12.48 2.79 7.00
C TRP A 118 -12.92 3.27 8.37
N THR A 119 -12.04 3.94 9.11
CA THR A 119 -12.37 4.52 10.42
C THR A 119 -13.53 5.52 10.31
N ASN A 120 -13.53 6.37 9.28
CA ASN A 120 -14.60 7.33 9.03
C ASN A 120 -15.92 6.65 8.63
N SER A 121 -15.86 5.56 7.87
CA SER A 121 -17.04 4.80 7.47
C SER A 121 -17.70 4.13 8.68
N ASP A 122 -16.91 3.58 9.59
CA ASP A 122 -17.40 2.98 10.84
C ASP A 122 -18.01 4.02 11.78
N LEU A 123 -17.39 5.20 11.89
CA LEU A 123 -17.93 6.32 12.65
C LEU A 123 -19.27 6.80 12.07
N HIS A 124 -19.36 6.94 10.75
CA HIS A 124 -20.60 7.34 10.09
C HIS A 124 -21.71 6.30 10.29
N ASN A 125 -21.40 5.00 10.17
CA ASN A 125 -22.38 3.94 10.40
C ASN A 125 -22.89 3.92 11.85
N LYS A 126 -22.01 4.15 12.84
CA LYS A 126 -22.41 4.27 14.24
C LYS A 126 -23.26 5.51 14.52
N ALA A 127 -22.91 6.66 13.94
CA ALA A 127 -23.69 7.90 14.05
C ALA A 127 -25.08 7.77 13.42
N VAL A 128 -25.17 7.19 12.21
CA VAL A 128 -26.44 6.96 11.51
C VAL A 128 -27.32 5.95 12.27
N GLN A 129 -26.74 4.90 12.86
CA GLN A 129 -27.49 3.97 13.72
C GLN A 129 -28.07 4.66 14.97
N HIS A 130 -27.36 5.64 15.53
CA HIS A 130 -27.85 6.41 16.69
C HIS A 130 -28.94 7.42 16.32
N VAL A 131 -28.84 8.05 15.15
CA VAL A 131 -29.85 9.03 14.67
C VAL A 131 -31.11 8.34 14.15
N ALA A 132 -30.99 7.17 13.52
CA ALA A 132 -32.14 6.40 13.02
C ALA A 132 -33.00 5.80 14.14
N LYS A 133 -32.40 5.41 15.28
CA LYS A 133 -33.15 4.88 16.44
C LYS A 133 -33.90 5.94 17.25
N LEU A 134 -33.58 7.23 17.10
CA LEU A 134 -34.25 8.32 17.82
C LEU A 134 -35.43 8.96 17.05
N ARG A 135 -35.55 8.73 15.73
CA ARG A 135 -36.66 9.31 14.94
C ARG A 135 -37.90 8.41 14.83
N ILE A 136 -37.79 7.11 15.12
CA ILE A 136 -38.94 6.19 15.06
C ILE A 136 -39.79 6.24 16.35
N LEU A 137 -39.24 6.78 17.45
CA LEU A 137 -39.94 6.85 18.76
C LEU A 137 -40.44 8.27 19.12
N GLN A 138 -40.35 9.25 18.22
CA GLN A 138 -40.88 10.61 18.47
C GLN A 138 -42.19 10.91 17.73
N HIS A 139 -42.72 9.97 16.96
CA HIS A 139 -44.07 10.05 16.40
C HIS A 139 -44.71 8.66 16.37
N ASN A 140 -45.27 8.26 17.52
CA ASN A 140 -46.57 7.60 17.71
C ASN A 140 -46.71 7.16 19.17
#